data_AF-C6TL73-F1
#
_entry.id   AF-C6TL73-F1
#
_cell.length_a   1.000
_cell.length_b   1.000
_cell.length_c   1.000
_cell.angle_alpha   90.00
_cell.angle_beta   90.00
_cell.angle_gamma   90.00
#
_symmetry.space_group_name_H-M   'P 1'
#
loop_
_entity.id
_entity.type
_entity.pdbx_description
1 polymer ?
#
loop_
_entity_poly.entity_id
_entity_poly.type
_entity_poly.pdbx_seq_one_letter_code
_entity_poly.pdbx_strand_id
1 'polypeptide(L)'
;MAGFFSLLRRLYLSLYNWTVLFGWCQVLYFVLKTLNESGHQHVYSAAEKPLHYAQSAAVLEILHGLVGLVRSPVTATLPQI
;
A
#
# COMPACT_ATOMS: atom_id res chain seq x y z
N MET A 1 -2.32 -29.71 9.83
CA MET A 1 -3.01 -28.46 10.24
C MET A 1 -2.11 -27.23 10.18
N ALA A 2 -0.99 -27.15 10.92
CA ALA A 2 -0.13 -25.95 10.96
C ALA A 2 0.45 -25.50 9.59
N GLY A 3 0.81 -26.44 8.71
CA GLY A 3 1.34 -26.11 7.37
C GLY A 3 0.33 -25.42 6.44
N PHE A 4 -0.97 -25.75 6.57
CA PHE A 4 -2.03 -25.14 5.76
C PHE A 4 -2.24 -23.66 6.11
N PHE A 5 -2.30 -23.33 7.42
CA PHE A 5 -2.41 -21.95 7.88
C PHE A 5 -1.18 -21.10 7.50
N SER A 6 0.01 -21.71 7.49
CA SER A 6 1.24 -21.05 7.01
C SER A 6 1.16 -20.72 5.51
N LEU A 7 0.69 -21.65 4.69
CA LEU A 7 0.51 -21.43 3.25
C LEU A 7 -0.53 -20.33 2.98
N LEU A 8 -1.69 -20.39 3.65
CA LEU A 8 -2.74 -19.40 3.51
C LEU A 8 -2.26 -17.99 3.87
N ARG A 9 -1.53 -17.85 4.99
CA ARG A 9 -0.93 -16.58 5.41
C ARG A 9 0.05 -16.06 4.36
N ARG A 10 0.91 -16.91 3.79
CA ARG A 10 1.87 -16.51 2.75
C ARG A 10 1.16 -16.06 1.47
N LEU A 11 0.15 -16.80 1.01
CA LEU A 11 -0.62 -16.42 -0.18
C LEU A 11 -1.36 -15.10 0.02
N TYR A 12 -2.03 -14.94 1.16
CA TYR A 12 -2.70 -13.68 1.51
C TYR A 12 -1.72 -12.51 1.50
N LEU A 13 -0.59 -12.62 2.20
CA LEU A 13 0.40 -11.54 2.28
C LEU A 13 1.04 -11.24 0.93
N SER A 14 1.31 -12.26 0.11
CA SER A 14 1.83 -12.05 -1.24
C SER A 14 0.84 -11.27 -2.10
N LEU A 15 -0.42 -11.67 -2.12
CA LEU A 15 -1.48 -10.98 -2.88
C LEU A 15 -1.63 -9.54 -2.40
N TYR A 16 -1.71 -9.35 -1.09
CA TYR A 16 -1.78 -8.03 -0.46
C TYR A 16 -0.62 -7.13 -0.88
N ASN A 17 0.63 -7.60 -0.75
CA ASN A 17 1.82 -6.84 -1.12
C ASN A 17 1.83 -6.48 -2.62
N TRP A 18 1.41 -7.40 -3.49
CA TRP A 18 1.27 -7.12 -4.92
C TRP A 18 0.22 -6.05 -5.22
N THR A 19 -0.91 -6.06 -4.51
CA THR A 19 -1.94 -5.03 -4.63
C THR A 19 -1.42 -3.66 -4.19
N VAL A 20 -0.73 -3.58 -3.04
CA VAL A 20 -0.14 -2.32 -2.55
C VAL A 20 0.94 -1.81 -3.50
N LEU A 21 1.81 -2.70 -4.00
CA LEU A 21 2.82 -2.35 -5.01
C LEU A 21 2.18 -1.76 -6.26
N PHE A 22 1.12 -2.38 -6.77
CA PHE A 22 0.39 -1.87 -7.93
C PHE A 22 -0.22 -0.49 -7.66
N GLY A 23 -0.80 -0.28 -6.46
CA GLY A 23 -1.31 1.02 -6.02
C GLY A 23 -0.24 2.12 -6.06
N TRP A 24 0.95 1.86 -5.52
CA TRP A 24 2.07 2.81 -5.56
C TRP A 24 2.62 3.05 -6.98
N CYS A 25 2.72 2.01 -7.80
CA CYS A 25 3.07 2.16 -9.22
C CYS A 25 2.05 3.04 -9.97
N GLN A 26 0.76 2.89 -9.66
CA GLN A 26 -0.30 3.72 -10.24
C GLN A 26 -0.16 5.19 -9.81
N VAL A 27 0.10 5.46 -8.53
CA VAL A 27 0.38 6.82 -8.03
C VAL A 27 1.59 7.41 -8.77
N LEU A 28 2.70 6.67 -8.85
CA LEU A 28 3.91 7.13 -9.54
C LEU A 28 3.65 7.43 -11.02
N TYR A 29 2.90 6.56 -11.70
CA TYR A 29 2.52 6.75 -13.09
C TYR A 29 1.75 8.07 -13.30
N PHE A 30 0.72 8.33 -12.49
CA PHE A 30 -0.05 9.58 -12.60
C PHE A 30 0.80 10.82 -12.28
N VAL A 31 1.64 10.75 -11.25
CA VAL A 31 2.58 11.83 -10.91
C VAL A 31 3.48 12.16 -12.10
N LEU A 32 4.17 11.16 -12.66
CA LEU A 32 5.11 11.36 -13.76
C LEU A 32 4.41 11.83 -15.04
N LYS A 33 3.26 11.25 -15.35
CA LYS A 33 2.46 11.64 -16.51
C LYS A 33 2.00 13.09 -16.41
N THR A 34 1.37 13.47 -15.28
CA THR A 34 0.87 14.82 -15.09
C THR A 34 1.99 15.84 -14.99
N LEU A 35 3.13 15.49 -14.40
CA LEU A 35 4.30 16.36 -14.38
C LEU A 35 4.82 16.64 -15.80
N ASN A 36 4.84 15.63 -16.67
CA ASN A 36 5.27 15.77 -18.06
C ASN A 36 4.27 16.57 -18.91
N GLU A 37 2.96 16.28 -18.78
CA GLU A 37 1.93 16.84 -19.66
C GLU A 37 1.35 18.19 -19.19
N SER A 38 1.24 18.42 -17.88
CA SER A 38 0.53 19.57 -17.30
C SER A 38 1.39 20.38 -16.32
N GLY A 39 2.56 19.88 -15.94
CA GLY A 39 3.44 20.54 -14.98
C GLY A 39 3.10 20.28 -13.51
N HIS A 40 3.96 20.76 -12.62
CA HIS A 40 3.96 20.38 -11.20
C HIS A 40 2.69 20.81 -10.43
N GLN A 41 1.99 21.85 -10.89
CA GLN A 41 0.82 22.40 -10.19
C GLN A 41 -0.37 21.42 -10.17
N HIS A 42 -0.46 20.54 -11.18
CA HIS A 42 -1.56 19.59 -11.32
C HIS A 42 -1.25 18.21 -10.73
N VAL A 43 0.00 17.96 -10.31
CA VAL A 43 0.46 16.66 -9.80
C VAL A 43 -0.36 16.20 -8.60
N TYR A 44 -0.59 17.08 -7.62
CA TYR A 44 -1.36 16.71 -6.43
C TYR A 44 -2.79 16.32 -6.81
N SER A 45 -3.48 17.12 -7.62
CA SER A 45 -4.86 16.80 -8.04
C SER A 45 -4.99 15.48 -8.81
N ALA A 46 -3.95 15.08 -9.55
CA ALA A 46 -3.93 13.80 -10.27
C ALA A 46 -3.58 12.62 -9.36
N ALA A 47 -2.73 12.83 -8.36
CA ALA A 47 -2.23 11.79 -7.47
C ALA A 47 -3.11 11.59 -6.21
N GLU A 48 -3.91 12.56 -5.79
CA GLU A 48 -4.66 12.54 -4.52
C GLU A 48 -5.57 11.32 -4.38
N LYS A 49 -6.45 11.07 -5.37
CA LYS A 49 -7.36 9.90 -5.34
C LYS A 49 -6.61 8.57 -5.26
N PRO A 50 -5.64 8.26 -6.14
CA PRO A 50 -4.90 7.00 -6.03
C PRO A 50 -4.04 6.92 -4.75
N LEU A 51 -3.55 8.06 -4.24
CA LEU A 51 -2.79 8.12 -3.00
C LEU A 51 -3.66 7.76 -1.79
N HIS A 52 -4.88 8.30 -1.69
CA HIS A 52 -5.83 7.92 -0.63
C HIS A 52 -6.17 6.42 -0.63
N TYR A 53 -6.28 5.79 -1.81
CA TYR A 53 -6.50 4.34 -1.89
C TYR A 53 -5.27 3.56 -1.39
N ALA A 54 -4.06 3.98 -1.77
CA ALA A 54 -2.83 3.35 -1.30
C ALA A 54 -2.63 3.51 0.22
N GLN A 55 -2.92 4.69 0.76
CA GLN A 55 -2.85 4.97 2.20
C GLN A 55 -3.90 4.21 3.01
N SER A 56 -5.12 4.04 2.47
CA SER A 56 -6.16 3.23 3.11
C SER A 56 -5.73 1.77 3.25
N ALA A 57 -4.92 1.25 2.33
CA ALA A 57 -4.34 -0.07 2.45
C ALA A 57 -3.33 -0.15 3.63
N ALA A 58 -2.57 0.91 3.92
CA ALA A 58 -1.62 0.94 5.05
C ALA A 58 -2.28 0.71 6.43
N VAL A 59 -3.59 1.00 6.57
CA VAL A 59 -4.38 0.63 7.76
C VAL A 59 -4.40 -0.89 7.97
N LEU A 60 -4.47 -1.68 6.90
CA LEU A 60 -4.42 -3.14 6.98
C LEU A 60 -3.04 -3.62 7.45
N GLU A 61 -1.95 -2.93 7.12
CA GLU A 61 -0.61 -3.27 7.62
C GLU A 61 -0.48 -3.07 9.13
N ILE A 62 -1.08 -2.00 9.65
CA ILE A 62 -1.20 -1.79 11.10
C ILE A 62 -1.97 -2.94 11.74
N LEU A 63 -3.10 -3.34 11.16
CA LEU A 63 -3.88 -4.47 11.66
C LEU A 63 -3.09 -5.78 11.61
N HIS A 64 -2.31 -6.02 10.54
CA HIS A 64 -1.43 -7.20 10.44
C HIS A 64 -0.38 -7.23 11.55
N GLY A 65 0.17 -6.07 11.93
CA GLY A 65 1.09 -5.95 13.07
C GLY A 65 0.39 -6.22 14.40
N LEU A 66 -0.78 -5.62 14.63
CA LEU A 66 -1.56 -5.75 15.87
C LEU A 66 -2.02 -7.18 16.15
N VAL A 67 -2.48 -7.91 15.12
CA VAL A 67 -2.94 -9.31 15.27
C VAL A 67 -1.82 -10.33 15.14
N GLY A 68 -0.55 -9.89 15.02
CA GLY A 68 0.61 -10.77 14.92
C GLY A 68 0.75 -11.50 13.59
N LEU A 69 0.00 -11.09 12.56
CA LEU A 69 0.08 -11.64 11.21
C LEU A 69 1.38 -11.22 10.51
N VAL A 70 2.02 -10.11 10.91
CA VAL A 70 3.40 -9.74 10.56
C VAL A 70 4.12 -9.30 11.84
N ARG A 71 5.41 -9.63 11.96
CA ARG A 71 6.24 -9.19 13.08
C ARG A 71 6.84 -7.81 12.79
N SER A 72 5.99 -6.78 12.76
CA SER A 72 6.40 -5.39 12.55
C SER A 72 5.95 -4.53 13.73
N PRO A 73 6.81 -3.64 14.27
CA PRO A 73 6.37 -2.61 15.21
C PRO A 73 5.33 -1.70 14.52
N VAL A 74 4.16 -1.54 15.12
CA VAL A 74 3.08 -0.69 14.57
C VAL A 74 3.53 0.76 14.37
N THR A 75 4.49 1.23 15.17
CA THR A 75 5.11 2.55 15.02
C THR A 75 5.83 2.75 13.69
N ALA A 76 6.20 1.67 12.97
CA ALA A 76 6.83 1.76 11.65
C ALA A 76 5.85 2.06 10.52
N THR A 77 4.56 1.71 10.67
CA THR A 77 3.53 1.87 9.63
C THR A 77 2.58 3.04 9.89
N LEU A 78 2.48 3.50 11.15
CA LEU A 78 1.66 4.66 11.54
C LEU A 78 1.93 5.96 10.73
N PRO A 79 3.17 6.35 10.42
CA PRO A 79 3.43 7.60 9.69
C PRO A 79 3.00 7.61 8.21
N GLN A 80 2.56 6.47 7.67
CA GLN A 80 2.21 6.30 6.25
C GLN A 80 0.75 6.68 5.94
N ILE A 81 -0.06 6.86 6.99
CA ILE A 81 -1.47 7.25 6.94
C ILE A 81 -1.56 8.74 7.26
#